data_AF-A0A435GV45-F1
#
_entry.id   AF-A0A435GV45-F1
#
_cell.length_a   1.000
_cell.length_b   1.000
_cell.length_c   1.000
_cell.angle_alpha   90.00
_cell.angle_beta   90.00
_cell.angle_gamma   90.00
#
_symmetry.space_group_name_H-M   'P 1'
#
loop_
_entity.id
_entity.type
_entity.pdbx_description
1 polymer ?
#
loop_
_entity_poly.entity_id
_entity_poly.type
_entity_poly.pdbx_seq_one_letter_code
_entity_poly.pdbx_strand_id
1 'polypeptide(L)' 'MADRTVAELRQKIAQAREVIAHLIDKAAFNGAEAHRALDYFGGDEFDGNFLPWPHHGDEGLRP' A
#
# COMPACT_ATOMS: atom_id res chain seq x y z
N MET A 1 -25.87 -1.92 10.70
CA MET A 1 -25.28 -3.09 10.01
C MET A 1 -24.22 -2.65 9.00
N ALA A 2 -24.52 -1.69 8.12
CA ALA A 2 -23.53 -1.08 7.21
C ALA A 2 -22.34 -0.43 7.94
N ASP A 3 -22.55 0.22 9.08
CA ASP A 3 -21.46 0.85 9.85
C ASP A 3 -20.48 -0.17 10.44
N ARG A 4 -20.99 -1.35 10.84
CA ARG A 4 -20.17 -2.44 11.35
C ARG A 4 -19.26 -2.98 10.24
N THR A 5 -19.77 -3.11 9.02
CA THR A 5 -18.97 -3.54 7.87
C THR A 5 -17.91 -2.50 7.47
N VAL A 6 -18.20 -1.21 7.58
CA VAL A 6 -17.20 -0.15 7.30
C VAL A 6 -16.09 -0.16 8.34
N ALA A 7 -16.43 -0.33 9.63
CA ALA A 7 -15.43 -0.42 10.69
C ALA A 7 -14.51 -1.65 10.52
N GLU A 8 -15.08 -2.81 10.19
CA GLU A 8 -14.32 -4.04 9.92
C GLU A 8 -13.41 -3.89 8.69
N LEU A 9 -13.86 -3.21 7.62
CA LEU A 9 -13.06 -2.92 6.45
C LEU A 9 -11.88 -1.97 6.76
N ARG A 10 -12.12 -0.91 7.54
CA ARG A 10 -11.06 0.02 8.00
C ARG A 10 -10.00 -0.72 8.83
N GLN A 11 -10.42 -1.61 9.71
CA GLN A 11 -9.49 -2.43 10.51
C GLN A 11 -8.66 -3.35 9.61
N LYS A 12 -9.26 -3.97 8.59
CA LYS A 12 -8.55 -4.82 7.65
C LYS A 12 -7.52 -4.04 6.82
N ILE A 13 -7.82 -2.81 6.42
CA ILE A 13 -6.88 -1.92 5.73
C ILE A 13 -5.70 -1.55 6.63
N ALA A 14 -5.96 -1.21 7.90
CA ALA A 14 -4.91 -0.93 8.88
C ALA A 14 -3.97 -2.14 9.06
N GLN A 15 -4.52 -3.35 9.14
CA GLN A 15 -3.74 -4.59 9.19
C GLN A 15 -2.88 -4.79 7.93
N ALA A 16 -3.43 -4.49 6.74
CA ALA A 16 -2.67 -4.60 5.50
C ALA A 16 -1.47 -3.66 5.49
N ARG A 17 -1.63 -2.41 5.95
CA ARG A 17 -0.54 -1.44 6.11
C ARG A 17 0.56 -1.95 7.05
N GLU A 18 0.20 -2.51 8.21
CA GLU A 18 1.17 -3.06 9.16
C GLU A 18 1.95 -4.24 8.58
N VAL A 19 1.27 -5.16 7.88
CA VAL A 19 1.92 -6.30 7.21
C VAL A 19 2.90 -5.80 6.14
N ILE A 20 2.50 -4.82 5.33
CA ILE A 20 3.35 -4.24 4.30
C ILE A 20 4.59 -3.60 4.93
N ALA A 21 4.43 -2.78 5.99
CA ALA A 21 5.55 -2.16 6.69
C ALA A 21 6.55 -3.19 7.23
N HIS A 22 6.04 -4.26 7.84
CA HIS A 22 6.85 -5.35 8.36
C HIS A 22 7.61 -6.11 7.27
N LEU A 23 6.97 -6.34 6.12
CA LEU A 23 7.62 -7.01 4.98
C LEU A 23 8.68 -6.12 4.32
N ILE A 24 8.45 -4.81 4.24
CA ILE A 24 9.44 -3.83 3.75
C ILE A 24 10.70 -3.85 4.62
N ASP A 25 10.53 -3.77 5.94
CA ASP A 25 11.62 -3.83 6.91
C ASP A 25 12.41 -5.15 6.80
N LYS A 26 11.71 -6.29 6.74
CA LYS A 26 12.35 -7.60 6.63
C LYS A 26 13.03 -7.88 5.29
N ALA A 27 12.49 -7.36 4.20
CA ALA A 27 13.05 -7.58 2.86
C ALA A 27 14.17 -6.60 2.51
N ALA A 28 14.50 -5.64 3.40
CA ALA A 28 15.36 -4.49 3.10
C ALA A 28 14.91 -3.70 1.85
N PHE A 29 13.64 -3.84 1.47
CA PHE A 29 13.10 -3.27 0.24
C PHE A 29 12.55 -1.86 0.52
N ASN A 30 13.46 -0.93 0.85
CA ASN A 30 13.12 0.47 1.17
C ASN A 30 12.95 1.34 -0.10
N GLY A 31 12.21 0.85 -1.10
CA GLY A 31 12.00 1.53 -2.38
C GLY A 31 10.88 2.58 -2.37
N ALA A 32 10.83 3.43 -3.41
CA ALA A 32 9.73 4.39 -3.60
C ALA A 32 8.37 3.68 -3.74
N GLU A 33 8.38 2.49 -4.36
CA GLU A 33 7.24 1.61 -4.40
C GLU A 33 6.79 1.24 -2.96
N ALA A 34 7.64 0.63 -2.14
CA ALA A 34 7.28 0.27 -0.76
C ALA A 34 6.56 1.39 0.03
N HIS A 35 7.03 2.63 -0.11
CA HIS A 35 6.38 3.81 0.48
C HIS A 35 5.04 4.16 -0.17
N ARG A 36 4.90 4.12 -1.50
CA ARG A 36 3.61 4.33 -2.19
C ARG A 36 2.53 3.36 -1.71
N ALA A 37 2.89 2.10 -1.45
CA ALA A 37 1.96 1.13 -0.90
C ALA A 37 1.53 1.49 0.54
N LEU A 38 2.47 1.91 1.40
CA LEU A 38 2.15 2.35 2.76
C LEU A 38 1.25 3.58 2.79
N ASP A 39 1.47 4.52 1.88
CA ASP A 39 0.67 5.73 1.76
C ASP A 39 -0.74 5.41 1.27
N TYR A 40 -0.87 4.56 0.24
CA TYR A 40 -2.15 4.15 -0.30
C TYR A 40 -3.04 3.44 0.74
N PHE A 41 -2.51 2.44 1.45
CA PHE A 41 -3.27 1.73 2.48
C PHE A 41 -3.38 2.51 3.81
N GLY A 42 -2.66 3.64 3.95
CA GLY A 42 -2.83 4.56 5.08
C GLY A 42 -3.91 5.61 4.85
N GLY A 43 -4.34 5.82 3.60
CA GLY A 43 -5.36 6.76 3.21
C GLY A 43 -6.77 6.17 3.18
N ASP A 44 -7.76 7.06 3.20
CA ASP A 44 -9.18 6.72 3.03
C ASP A 44 -9.62 6.75 1.54
N GLU A 45 -8.75 7.23 0.64
CA GLU A 45 -9.04 7.38 -0.80
C GLU A 45 -8.83 6.07 -1.56
N PHE A 46 -9.77 5.75 -2.45
CA PHE A 46 -9.64 4.63 -3.38
C PHE A 46 -9.11 5.12 -4.73
N ASP A 47 -8.02 4.50 -5.20
CA ASP A 47 -7.46 4.73 -6.52
C ASP A 47 -7.61 3.46 -7.38
N GLY A 48 -8.53 3.52 -8.35
CA GLY A 48 -8.77 2.42 -9.29
C GLY A 48 -7.59 2.14 -10.24
N ASN A 49 -6.63 3.06 -10.34
CA ASN A 49 -5.43 2.93 -11.16
C ASN A 49 -4.18 2.64 -10.30
N PHE A 50 -4.34 2.31 -9.02
CA PHE A 50 -3.22 1.97 -8.13
C PHE A 50 -2.38 0.79 -8.65
N LEU A 51 -3.00 -0.11 -9.41
CA LEU A 51 -2.37 -1.24 -10.06
C LEU A 51 -1.99 -0.91 -11.52
N PRO A 52 -0.90 -1.50 -12.05
CA PRO A 52 -0.13 -2.61 -11.50
C PRO A 52 0.88 -2.22 -10.41
N TRP A 53 1.14 -3.19 -9.53
CA TRP A 53 2.20 -3.13 -8.52
C TRP A 53 3.28 -4.19 -8.83
N PRO A 54 4.58 -3.85 -8.84
CA PRO A 54 5.15 -2.50 -8.80
C PRO A 54 4.88 -1.74 -10.11
N HIS A 55 4.89 -0.41 -10.05
CA HIS A 55 4.78 0.43 -11.24
C HIS A 55 6.14 0.48 -11.95
N HIS A 56 6.28 -0.28 -13.03
CA HIS A 56 7.52 -0.33 -13.81
C HIS A 56 7.85 0.95 -14.61
N GLY A 57 7.15 2.06 -14.34
CA GLY A 57 7.25 3.32 -15.10
C GLY A 57 8.58 4.08 -14.94
N ASP A 58 9.31 3.88 -13.84
CA ASP A 58 10.49 4.71 -13.49
C ASP A 58 11.80 3.92 -13.26
N GLU A 59 11.84 2.61 -13.55
CA GLU A 59 13.10 1.83 -13.47
C GLU A 59 13.95 1.90 -14.76
N GLY A 60 13.44 2.53 -15.83
CA GLY A 60 14.09 2.58 -17.15
C GLY A 60 14.88 3.85 -17.48
N LEU A 61 14.92 4.86 -16.61
CA LEU A 61 15.59 6.14 -16.87
C LEU A 61 16.61 6.48 -15.78
N ARG A 62 17.59 5.62 -15.57
CA ARG A 62 18.89 6.07 -15.04
C ARG A 62 19.88 6.15 -16.22
N PRO A 63 20.48 7.31 -16.50
CA PRO A 63 21.54 7.43 -17.49
C PRO A 63 22.79 6.63 -17.10
#